data_AF-A0A2V7F9L1-F1
#
_entry.id   AF-A0A2V7F9L1-F1
#
_cell.length_a   1.000
_cell.length_b   1.000
_cell.length_c   1.000
_cell.angle_alpha   90.00
_cell.angle_beta   90.00
_cell.angle_gamma   90.00
#
_symmetry.space_group_name_H-M   'P 1'
#
loop_
_entity.id
_entity.type
_entity.pdbx_description
1 polymer ?
#
loop_
_entity_poly.entity_id
_entity_poly.type
_entity_poly.pdbx_seq_one_letter_code
_entity_poly.pdbx_strand_id
1 'polypeptide(L)'
;GITVEVRPMSATTPAPCAPRVQETIEAVCASLGLASRRLYSAAGHDAQNLAGVTEAGMIFIPSRGGRSHRVDEMSDWDAIERGANVLLHTLLRLAA
;
A
#
# COMPACT_ATOMS: atom_id res chain seq x y z
N GLY A 1 -5.98 -38.46 30.06
CA GLY A 1 -5.36 -37.76 28.91
C GLY A 1 -6.13 -36.49 28.64
N ILE A 2 -5.54 -35.52 27.92
CA ILE A 2 -6.22 -34.27 27.53
C ILE A 2 -6.49 -34.32 26.02
N THR A 3 -7.68 -33.91 25.62
CA THR A 3 -8.07 -33.76 24.21
C THR A 3 -7.87 -32.31 23.78
N VAL A 4 -7.23 -32.10 22.63
CA VAL A 4 -7.08 -30.78 22.00
C VAL A 4 -7.83 -30.77 20.68
N GLU A 5 -8.62 -29.72 20.46
CA GLU A 5 -9.27 -29.45 19.18
C GLU A 5 -8.74 -28.12 18.61
N VAL A 6 -8.34 -28.13 17.34
CA VAL A 6 -7.85 -26.95 16.63
C VAL A 6 -8.83 -26.60 15.52
N ARG A 7 -9.29 -25.35 15.49
CA ARG A 7 -10.17 -24.83 14.43
C ARG A 7 -9.59 -23.54 13.85
N PRO A 8 -9.41 -23.45 12.52
CA PRO A 8 -9.04 -22.20 11.88
C PRO A 8 -10.12 -21.14 12.14
N MET A 9 -9.73 -19.97 12.66
CA MET A 9 -10.67 -18.88 12.93
C MET A 9 -10.80 -17.90 11.75
N SER A 10 -9.71 -17.68 11.01
CA SER A 10 -9.69 -16.75 9.89
C SER A 10 -8.59 -17.13 8.90
N ALA A 11 -8.85 -16.87 7.62
CA ALA A 11 -7.89 -16.96 6.53
C ALA A 11 -8.21 -15.85 5.53
N THR A 12 -7.17 -15.32 4.88
CA THR A 12 -7.31 -14.24 3.91
C THR A 12 -6.54 -14.58 2.65
N THR A 13 -7.21 -14.51 1.50
CA THR A 13 -6.57 -14.69 0.20
C THR A 13 -5.78 -13.43 -0.15
N PRO A 14 -4.54 -13.54 -0.69
CA PRO A 14 -3.81 -12.37 -1.16
C PRO A 14 -4.61 -11.57 -2.19
N ALA A 15 -4.68 -10.25 -2.02
CA ALA A 15 -5.32 -9.35 -2.98
C ALA A 15 -4.25 -8.62 -3.81
N PRO A 16 -4.02 -9.02 -5.07
CA PRO A 16 -3.05 -8.35 -5.92
C PRO A 16 -3.54 -6.94 -6.28
N CYS A 17 -2.65 -5.95 -6.20
CA CYS A 17 -2.91 -4.64 -6.78
C CYS A 17 -2.91 -4.74 -8.31
N ALA A 18 -3.74 -3.94 -8.98
CA ALA A 18 -3.87 -3.95 -10.43
C ALA A 18 -2.57 -3.50 -11.13
N PRO A 19 -2.07 -4.25 -12.13
CA PRO A 19 -0.85 -3.88 -12.86
C PRO A 19 -0.89 -2.46 -13.42
N ARG A 20 -2.02 -2.06 -14.03
CA ARG A 20 -2.21 -0.70 -14.56
C ARG A 20 -1.96 0.39 -13.52
N VAL A 21 -2.45 0.20 -12.30
CA VAL A 21 -2.28 1.14 -11.20
C VAL A 21 -0.83 1.15 -10.73
N GLN A 22 -0.21 -0.03 -10.54
CA GLN A 22 1.19 -0.15 -10.13
C GLN A 22 2.16 0.49 -11.13
N GLU A 23 1.99 0.20 -12.41
CA GLU A 23 2.81 0.74 -13.50
C GLU A 23 2.65 2.26 -13.62
N THR A 24 1.43 2.77 -13.42
CA THR A 24 1.18 4.22 -13.41
C THR A 24 1.88 4.89 -12.24
N ILE A 25 1.85 4.30 -11.04
CA ILE A 25 2.59 4.79 -9.86
C ILE A 25 4.09 4.81 -10.15
N GLU A 26 4.65 3.73 -10.71
CA GLU A 26 6.08 3.65 -11.03
C GLU A 26 6.49 4.71 -12.06
N ALA A 27 5.70 4.90 -13.12
CA ALA A 27 5.95 5.93 -14.12
C ALA A 27 5.84 7.35 -13.55
N VAL A 28 4.96 7.58 -12.57
CA VAL A 28 4.84 8.87 -11.87
C VAL A 28 6.07 9.12 -11.00
N CYS A 29 6.48 8.14 -10.18
CA CYS A 29 7.70 8.22 -9.39
C CYS A 29 8.91 8.57 -10.26
N ALA A 30 9.07 7.87 -11.40
CA ALA A 30 10.14 8.15 -12.34
C ALA A 30 10.09 9.58 -12.89
N SER A 31 8.91 10.08 -13.26
CA SER A 31 8.75 11.46 -13.77
C SER A 31 9.02 12.54 -12.72
N LEU A 32 8.86 12.21 -11.43
CA LEU A 32 9.19 13.10 -10.31
C LEU A 32 10.64 12.94 -9.83
N GLY A 33 11.45 12.10 -10.49
CA GLY A 33 12.84 11.83 -10.08
C GLY A 33 12.96 11.05 -8.77
N LEU A 34 11.92 10.29 -8.39
CA LEU A 34 11.86 9.55 -7.13
C LEU A 34 12.25 8.09 -7.34
N ALA A 35 13.13 7.58 -6.47
CA ALA A 35 13.38 6.15 -6.38
C ALA A 35 12.15 5.43 -5.80
N SER A 36 11.76 4.32 -6.42
CA SER A 36 10.65 3.47 -5.98
C SER A 36 11.04 2.00 -6.03
N ARG A 37 10.32 1.17 -5.27
CA ARG A 37 10.45 -0.29 -5.28
C ARG A 37 9.09 -0.92 -5.04
N ARG A 38 8.82 -2.07 -5.66
CA ARG A 38 7.63 -2.87 -5.34
C ARG A 38 7.76 -3.49 -3.96
N LEU A 39 6.65 -3.50 -3.24
CA LEU A 39 6.51 -4.06 -1.89
C LEU A 39 5.16 -4.75 -1.78
N TYR A 40 5.08 -5.82 -0.99
CA TYR A 40 3.80 -6.34 -0.52
C TYR A 40 3.44 -5.63 0.79
N SER A 41 2.14 -5.45 1.04
CA SER A 41 1.66 -5.01 2.35
C SER A 41 1.44 -6.22 3.23
N ALA A 42 2.10 -6.26 4.39
CA ALA A 42 1.86 -7.29 5.40
C ALA A 42 0.56 -7.05 6.18
N ALA A 43 0.13 -5.79 6.30
CA ALA A 43 -1.11 -5.41 6.96
C ALA A 43 -2.27 -5.32 5.96
N GLY A 44 -3.47 -5.64 6.44
CA GLY A 44 -4.71 -5.41 5.69
C GLY A 44 -5.02 -3.92 5.61
N HIS A 45 -5.52 -3.49 4.44
CA HIS A 45 -5.98 -2.13 4.17
C HIS A 45 -7.28 -2.21 3.35
N ASP A 46 -8.06 -1.13 3.31
CA ASP A 46 -9.31 -1.10 2.55
C ASP A 46 -9.12 -1.39 1.05
N ALA A 47 -7.95 -1.05 0.49
CA ALA A 47 -7.57 -1.39 -0.87
C ALA A 47 -7.66 -2.91 -1.15
N GLN A 48 -7.46 -3.76 -0.14
CA GLN A 48 -7.62 -5.22 -0.25
C GLN A 48 -9.07 -5.61 -0.54
N ASN A 49 -10.04 -4.93 0.07
CA ASN A 49 -11.46 -5.14 -0.19
C ASN A 49 -11.84 -4.58 -1.57
N LEU A 50 -11.33 -3.38 -1.90
CA LEU A 50 -11.59 -2.73 -3.19
C LEU A 50 -11.03 -3.53 -4.38
N ALA A 51 -9.91 -4.23 -4.21
CA ALA A 51 -9.34 -5.10 -5.25
C ALA A 51 -10.30 -6.22 -5.71
N GLY A 52 -11.33 -6.55 -4.93
CA GLY A 52 -12.35 -7.52 -5.32
C GLY A 52 -13.43 -6.96 -6.26
N VAL A 53 -13.53 -5.64 -6.41
CA VAL A 53 -14.61 -4.99 -7.19
C VAL A 53 -14.10 -3.96 -8.21
N THR A 54 -12.85 -3.54 -8.13
CA THR A 54 -12.25 -2.58 -9.05
C THR A 54 -10.72 -2.69 -9.08
N GLU A 55 -10.08 -1.94 -9.99
CA GLU A 55 -8.63 -1.79 -10.00
C GLU A 55 -8.17 -1.01 -8.77
N ALA A 56 -7.46 -1.68 -7.86
CA ALA A 56 -6.91 -1.05 -6.65
C ALA A 56 -5.38 -1.07 -6.65
N GLY A 57 -4.77 -0.08 -6.00
CA GLY A 57 -3.34 -0.01 -5.77
C GLY A 57 -3.02 0.83 -4.53
N MET A 58 -1.79 0.75 -4.05
CA MET A 58 -1.33 1.47 -2.86
C MET A 58 0.03 2.12 -3.12
N ILE A 59 0.25 3.27 -2.47
CA ILE A 59 1.52 3.99 -2.43
C ILE A 59 1.97 4.00 -0.98
N PHE A 60 3.20 3.54 -0.71
CA PHE A 60 3.80 3.59 0.62
C PHE A 60 4.86 4.67 0.70
N ILE A 61 4.91 5.34 1.85
CA ILE A 61 6.00 6.23 2.25
C ILE A 61 6.70 5.65 3.48
N PRO A 62 7.98 5.98 3.73
CA PRO A 62 8.68 5.51 4.91
C PRO A 62 8.14 6.17 6.20
N SER A 63 7.89 5.34 7.21
CA SER A 63 7.69 5.77 8.61
C SER A 63 8.99 5.60 9.40
N ARG A 64 9.27 6.50 10.35
CA ARG A 64 10.49 6.49 11.16
C ARG A 64 10.63 5.17 11.93
N GLY A 65 11.72 4.46 11.66
CA GLY A 65 11.99 3.15 12.28
C GLY A 65 10.96 2.06 11.97
N GLY A 66 10.14 2.23 10.92
CA GLY A 66 9.07 1.29 10.57
C GLY A 66 7.99 1.13 11.64
N ARG A 67 7.86 2.12 12.55
CA ARG A 67 6.87 2.08 13.63
C ARG A 67 5.48 2.36 13.08
N SER A 68 4.49 1.60 13.57
CA SER A 68 3.07 1.87 13.34
C SER A 68 2.23 1.41 14.54
N HIS A 69 1.00 1.90 14.67
CA HIS A 69 0.10 1.67 15.81
C HIS A 69 0.70 2.12 17.15
N ARG A 70 1.42 3.24 17.13
CA ARG A 70 2.05 3.82 18.32
C ARG A 70 1.79 5.32 18.38
N VAL A 71 1.78 5.86 19.59
CA VAL A 71 1.58 7.30 19.84
C VAL A 71 2.70 8.15 19.23
N ASP A 72 3.90 7.57 19.09
CA ASP A 72 5.09 8.20 18.52
C ASP A 72 5.32 7.85 17.03
N GLU A 73 4.32 7.27 16.35
CA GLU A 73 4.37 7.02 14.91
C GLU A 73 4.47 8.33 14.12
N MET A 74 5.42 8.40 13.17
CA MET A 74 5.69 9.60 12.40
C MET A 74 6.42 9.28 11.09
N SER A 75 6.11 10.06 10.05
CA SER A 75 6.84 10.09 8.78
C SER A 75 7.41 11.49 8.57
N ASP A 76 8.53 11.59 7.84
CA ASP A 76 9.15 12.88 7.55
C ASP A 76 8.27 13.70 6.60
N TRP A 77 8.19 15.02 6.81
CA TRP A 77 7.37 15.91 5.99
C TRP A 77 7.66 15.79 4.50
N ASP A 78 8.94 15.72 4.11
CA ASP A 78 9.31 15.55 2.70
C ASP A 78 8.82 14.20 2.14
N ALA A 79 8.76 13.15 2.96
CA ALA A 79 8.23 11.86 2.53
C ALA A 79 6.72 11.91 2.32
N ILE A 80 6.01 12.61 3.22
CA ILE A 80 4.56 12.87 3.11
C ILE A 80 4.27 13.66 1.83
N GLU A 81 5.00 14.76 1.60
CA GLU A 81 4.83 15.58 0.38
C GLU A 81 5.08 14.78 -0.89
N ARG A 82 6.19 14.03 -0.95
CA ARG A 82 6.48 13.16 -2.11
C ARG A 82 5.37 12.13 -2.34
N GLY A 83 4.90 11.47 -1.28
CA GLY A 83 3.80 10.51 -1.38
C GLY A 83 2.50 11.13 -1.88
N ALA A 84 2.15 12.31 -1.38
CA ALA A 84 0.97 13.06 -1.82
C ALA A 84 1.08 13.51 -3.29
N ASN A 85 2.25 13.98 -3.73
CA ASN A 85 2.50 14.33 -5.12
C ASN A 85 2.41 13.12 -6.05
N VAL A 86 2.97 11.96 -5.65
CA VAL A 86 2.81 10.71 -6.41
C VAL A 86 1.34 10.35 -6.53
N LEU A 87 0.58 10.39 -5.42
CA LEU A 87 -0.85 10.12 -5.44
C LEU A 87 -1.60 11.05 -6.41
N LEU A 88 -1.38 12.37 -6.30
CA LEU A 88 -2.01 13.36 -7.17
C LEU A 88 -1.76 13.07 -8.66
N HIS A 89 -0.50 12.90 -9.04
CA HIS A 89 -0.14 12.68 -10.44
C HIS A 89 -0.60 11.30 -10.95
N THR A 90 -0.63 10.28 -10.11
CA THR A 90 -1.20 8.97 -10.47
C THR A 90 -2.70 9.09 -10.76
N LEU A 91 -3.46 9.77 -9.89
CA LEU A 91 -4.90 9.95 -10.09
C LEU A 91 -5.19 10.74 -11.38
N LEU A 92 -4.44 11.82 -11.63
CA LEU A 92 -4.56 12.60 -12.87
C LEU A 92 -4.31 11.76 -14.13
N ARG A 93 -3.33 10.84 -14.10
CA ARG A 93 -3.04 9.95 -15.23
C ARG A 93 -4.09 8.86 -15.41
N LEU A 94 -4.66 8.33 -14.33
CA LEU A 94 -5.68 7.28 -14.40
C LEU A 94 -7.06 7.81 -14.81
N ALA A 95 -7.32 9.09 -14.58
CA ALA A 95 -8.58 9.77 -14.90
C ALA A 95 -8.63 10.34 -16.32
N ALA A 96 -7.50 10.41 -17.03
CA ALA A 96 -7.41 10.82 -18.43
C ALA A 96 -7.82 9.68 -19.37
#